data_AF-A0A7X7F4Z8-F1
#
_entry.id   AF-A0A7X7F4Z8-F1
#
_cell.length_a   1.000
_cell.length_b   1.000
_cell.length_c   1.000
_cell.angle_alpha   90.00
_cell.angle_beta   90.00
_cell.angle_gamma   90.00
#
_symmetry.space_group_name_H-M   'P 1'
#
loop_
_entity.id
_entity.type
_entity.pdbx_description
1 polymer ?
#
loop_
_entity_poly.entity_id
_entity_poly.type
_entity_poly.pdbx_seq_one_letter_code
_entity_poly.pdbx_strand_id
1 'polypeptide(L)' 'MNRTDSVRSETAILVRLLTSDRAHGEDPLAELAGLAETAGVTVVGSLTQKRDQPVSSTYLG' A
#
# COMPACT_ATOMS: atom_id res chain seq x y z
N MET A 1 1.79 17.56 17.26
CA MET A 1 0.91 16.62 16.53
C MET A 1 1.84 15.62 15.85
N ASN A 2 1.97 14.41 16.40
CA ASN A 2 2.85 13.38 15.85
C ASN A 2 2.13 12.67 14.69
N ARG A 3 2.84 12.39 13.60
CA ARG A 3 2.28 11.78 12.38
C ARG A 3 1.61 10.44 12.65
N THR A 4 2.05 9.72 13.68
CA THR A 4 1.47 8.46 14.18
C THR A 4 0.11 8.62 14.83
N ASP A 5 -0.18 9.75 15.48
CA ASP A 5 -1.50 10.00 16.08
C ASP A 5 -2.57 10.29 15.02
N SER A 6 -2.16 10.81 13.85
CA SER A 6 -3.08 11.22 12.78
C SER A 6 -3.72 10.04 12.04
N VAL A 7 -3.08 8.87 11.98
CA VAL A 7 -3.56 7.72 11.19
C VAL A 7 -4.42 6.76 12.00
N ARG A 8 -4.43 6.90 13.33
CA ARG A 8 -5.25 6.06 14.22
C ARG A 8 -6.72 6.33 13.87
N SER A 9 -7.41 5.32 13.35
CA SER A 9 -8.82 5.36 12.90
C SER A 9 -9.09 5.84 11.46
N GLU A 10 -8.07 5.97 10.60
CA GLU A 10 -8.30 6.25 9.17
C GLU A 10 -8.71 5.00 8.39
N THR A 11 -9.52 5.20 7.36
CA THR A 11 -9.85 4.17 6.36
C THR A 11 -8.89 4.27 5.18
N ALA A 12 -8.33 3.15 4.73
CA ALA A 12 -7.32 3.14 3.68
C ALA A 12 -7.57 2.06 2.61
N ILE A 13 -7.06 2.33 1.40
CA ILE A 13 -6.88 1.34 0.34
C ILE A 13 -5.37 1.08 0.22
N LEU A 14 -4.96 -0.19 0.24
CA LEU A 14 -3.56 -0.55 0.05
C LEU A 14 -3.25 -0.70 -1.43
N VAL A 15 -2.14 -0.12 -1.88
CA VAL A 15 -1.77 -0.09 -3.29
C VAL A 15 -0.31 -0.47 -3.49
N ARG A 16 -0.03 -1.30 -4.49
CA ARG A 16 1.33 -1.66 -4.89
C ARG A 16 1.51 -1.67 -6.40
N LEU A 17 2.57 -1.03 -6.86
CA LEU A 17 3.11 -1.19 -8.21
C LEU A 17 4.08 -2.39 -8.22
N LEU A 18 3.88 -3.32 -9.15
CA LEU A 18 4.71 -4.50 -9.36
C LEU A 18 5.59 -4.25 -10.60
N THR A 19 6.87 -4.04 -10.35
CA THR A 19 7.90 -3.88 -11.38
C THR A 19 8.56 -5.22 -11.66
N SER A 20 8.98 -5.41 -12.92
CA SER A 20 9.57 -6.67 -13.39
C SER A 20 10.93 -6.99 -12.74
N ASP A 21 11.62 -5.97 -12.21
CA ASP A 21 12.93 -6.07 -11.55
C ASP A 21 12.85 -6.45 -10.06
N ARG A 22 11.65 -6.51 -9.48
CA ARG A 22 11.47 -6.76 -8.04
C ARG A 22 10.57 -7.95 -7.76
N ALA A 23 11.17 -8.98 -7.18
CA ALA A 23 10.44 -10.12 -6.65
C ALA A 23 9.43 -9.68 -5.57
N HIS A 24 8.31 -10.38 -5.54
CA HIS A 24 7.26 -10.24 -4.54
C HIS A 24 6.82 -11.63 -4.11
N GLY A 25 6.37 -11.74 -2.85
CA GLY A 25 5.76 -12.97 -2.35
C GLY A 25 4.41 -13.23 -3.01
N GLU A 26 3.79 -14.35 -2.61
CA GLU A 26 2.47 -14.77 -3.08
C GLU A 26 1.38 -13.69 -2.85
N ASP A 27 1.43 -13.03 -1.69
CA ASP A 27 0.65 -11.81 -1.42
C ASP A 27 1.60 -10.60 -1.35
N PRO A 28 1.60 -9.74 -2.40
CA PRO A 28 2.45 -8.56 -2.43
C PRO A 28 2.11 -7.47 -1.40
N LEU A 29 0.96 -7.55 -0.72
CA LEU A 29 0.50 -6.53 0.23
C LEU A 29 0.45 -7.02 1.68
N ALA A 30 0.75 -8.30 1.95
CA ALA A 30 0.65 -8.89 3.29
C ALA A 30 1.41 -8.10 4.38
N GLU A 31 2.66 -7.70 4.11
CA GLU A 31 3.45 -6.92 5.07
C GLU A 31 2.81 -5.55 5.33
N LEU A 32 2.38 -4.85 4.26
CA LEU A 32 1.76 -3.54 4.39
C LEU A 32 0.41 -3.61 5.12
N ALA A 33 -0.33 -4.70 4.96
CA ALA A 33 -1.56 -4.95 5.70
C ALA A 33 -1.29 -5.13 7.21
N GLY A 34 -0.27 -5.90 7.60
CA GLY A 34 0.10 -6.05 9.02
C GLY A 34 0.57 -4.73 9.65
N LEU A 35 1.25 -3.88 8.87
CA LEU A 35 1.62 -2.53 9.31
C LEU A 35 0.39 -1.64 9.50
N ALA A 36 -0.56 -1.68 8.57
CA ALA A 36 -1.81 -0.92 8.67
C ALA A 36 -2.65 -1.37 9.89
N GLU A 37 -2.73 -2.67 10.14
CA GLU A 37 -3.37 -3.23 11.33
C GLU A 37 -2.72 -2.72 12.63
N THR A 38 -1.38 -2.77 12.70
CA THR A 38 -0.62 -2.28 13.87
C THR A 38 -0.84 -0.77 14.10
N ALA A 39 -1.06 -0.01 13.03
CA ALA A 39 -1.35 1.42 13.09
C ALA A 39 -2.83 1.74 13.43
N GLY A 40 -3.71 0.74 13.52
CA GLY A 40 -5.14 0.93 13.75
C GLY A 40 -5.88 1.51 12.54
N VAL A 41 -5.42 1.21 11.33
CA VAL A 41 -6.04 1.62 10.07
C VAL A 41 -7.06 0.58 9.61
N THR A 42 -8.23 1.02 9.16
CA THR A 42 -9.23 0.13 8.56
C THR A 42 -8.99 0.01 7.07
N VAL A 43 -8.47 -1.14 6.63
CA VAL A 43 -8.25 -1.41 5.20
C VAL A 43 -9.57 -1.85 4.55
N VAL A 44 -10.06 -1.07 3.58
CA VAL A 44 -11.34 -1.34 2.88
C VAL A 44 -11.16 -1.85 1.46
N GLY A 45 -9.91 -1.97 1.00
CA GLY A 45 -9.60 -2.49 -0.32
C GLY A 45 -8.11 -2.59 -0.56
N SER A 46 -7.77 -3.32 -1.62
CA SER A 46 -6.40 -3.46 -2.09
C SER A 46 -6.34 -3.45 -3.62
N LEU A 47 -5.24 -2.94 -4.17
CA LEU A 47 -5.00 -2.91 -5.61
C LEU A 47 -3.52 -3.19 -5.89
N THR A 48 -3.27 -4.06 -6.87
CA THR A 48 -1.94 -4.23 -7.45
C THR A 48 -1.98 -3.84 -8.92
N GLN A 49 -0.91 -3.22 -9.41
CA GLN A 49 -0.75 -2.87 -10.82
C GLN A 49 0.61 -3.37 -11.30
N LYS A 50 0.65 -4.09 -12.42
CA LYS A 50 1.92 -4.46 -13.07
C LYS A 50 2.35 -3.37 -14.05
N ARG A 51 3.58 -2.86 -13.89
CA ARG A 51 4.17 -1.83 -14.77
C ARG A 51 5.67 -1.71 -14.51
N ASP A 52 6.46 -1.45 -15.54
CA ASP A 52 7.92 -1.33 -15.38
C ASP A 52 8.36 -0.02 -14.72
N GLN A 53 7.56 1.05 -14.83
CA GLN A 53 7.85 2.36 -14.22
C GLN A 53 6.55 3.03 -13.75
N PRO A 54 6.55 3.77 -12.63
CA PRO A 54 5.37 4.52 -12.18
C PRO A 54 4.99 5.64 -13.16
N VAL A 55 3.71 6.01 -13.18
CA VAL A 55 3.27 7.23 -13.86
C VAL A 55 3.75 8.43 -13.06
N SER A 56 4.52 9.35 -13.65
CA SER A 56 5.14 10.44 -12.88
C SER A 56 4.12 11.37 -12.17
N SER A 57 2.92 11.54 -12.73
CA SER A 57 1.89 12.43 -12.18
C SER A 57 0.99 11.76 -11.13
N THR A 58 0.75 10.46 -11.23
CA THR A 58 -0.27 9.74 -10.44
C THR A 58 0.27 8.52 -9.71
N TYR A 59 1.56 8.18 -9.95
CA TYR A 59 2.25 6.95 -9.55
C TYR A 59 1.67 5.66 -10.17
N LEU A 60 0.36 5.49 -10.08
CA LEU A 60 -0.44 4.42 -10.69
C LEU A 60 -1.19 4.92 -11.94
N GLY A 61 -1.64 4.01 -12.80
CA GLY A 61 -2.41 4.34 -14.02
C GLY A 61 -2.01 3.51 -15.23
#